data_AF-A0A7J9S0W0-F1
#
_entry.id   AF-A0A7J9S0W0-F1
#
_cell.length_a   1.000
_cell.length_b   1.000
_cell.length_c   1.000
_cell.angle_alpha   90.00
_cell.angle_beta   90.00
_cell.angle_gamma   90.00
#
_symmetry.space_group_name_H-M   'P 1'
#
loop_
_entity.id
_entity.type
_entity.pdbx_description
1 polymer ?
#
loop_
_entity_poly.entity_id
_entity_poly.type
_entity_poly.pdbx_seq_one_letter_code
_entity_poly.pdbx_strand_id
1 'polypeptide(L)'
;MTGFSSIGSGSGATTEDDSMDPKHFKNVANYLEGLTTIKCNEESLLRTSISRYYYYIYLKIRKLVLSIDTRDGLEDKLSEGGAHTILRKYIKKAMDTIEARGFTLRKAHRTPSFLENAHTERKRADYRLKEKITIKHVEKIKGFVDELEEVLEELQDCLFKLQGMNRLPNVDSL
;
A
#
# COMPACT_ATOMS: atom_id res chain seq x y z
N MET A 1 34.83 1.50 55.57
CA MET A 1 35.37 0.66 54.48
C MET A 1 34.19 0.04 53.74
N THR A 2 34.22 0.13 52.41
CA THR A 2 33.45 -0.64 51.39
C THR A 2 31.92 -0.55 51.44
N GLY A 3 31.18 -0.11 50.40
CA GLY A 3 31.56 0.26 49.04
C GLY A 3 30.37 0.91 48.33
N PHE A 4 30.68 1.95 47.54
CA PHE A 4 29.79 2.55 46.56
C PHE A 4 29.75 1.64 45.33
N SER A 5 28.57 1.30 44.83
CA SER A 5 28.41 0.78 43.47
C SER A 5 27.38 1.64 42.75
N SER A 6 27.89 2.51 41.87
CA SER A 6 27.10 3.16 40.85
C SER A 6 26.67 2.12 39.81
N ILE A 7 25.39 2.08 39.48
CA ILE A 7 24.92 1.49 38.23
C ILE A 7 24.40 2.65 37.39
N GLY A 8 25.10 2.89 36.28
CA GLY A 8 24.75 3.91 35.32
C GLY A 8 23.69 3.46 34.31
N SER A 9 23.32 4.46 33.50
CA SER A 9 22.90 4.35 32.10
C SER A 9 21.74 3.41 31.78
N GLY A 10 20.52 3.94 31.86
CA GLY A 10 19.38 3.47 31.08
C GLY A 10 19.13 4.45 29.94
N SER A 11 19.35 3.99 28.72
CA SER A 11 19.24 4.70 27.46
C SER A 11 17.93 5.47 27.30
N GLY A 12 18.01 6.64 26.67
CA GLY A 12 16.84 7.34 26.15
C GLY A 12 16.05 6.38 25.25
N ALA A 13 14.81 6.10 25.65
CA ALA A 13 13.82 5.56 24.75
C ALA A 13 13.51 6.67 23.74
N THR A 14 14.24 6.65 22.62
CA THR A 14 13.72 7.20 21.38
C THR A 14 12.43 6.42 21.12
N THR A 15 11.30 7.08 21.30
CA THR A 15 10.03 6.62 20.73
C THR A 15 10.28 6.52 19.23
N GLU A 16 10.64 5.33 18.75
CA GLU A 16 10.55 5.01 17.34
C GLU A 16 9.13 5.39 16.93
N ASP A 17 9.03 6.25 15.93
CA ASP A 17 7.78 6.62 15.31
C ASP A 17 7.11 5.32 14.84
N ASP A 18 6.17 4.83 15.65
CA ASP A 18 5.31 3.67 15.43
C ASP A 18 4.30 3.96 14.29
N SER A 19 4.70 4.76 13.30
CA SER A 19 3.94 4.99 12.09
C SER A 19 3.78 3.67 11.36
N MET A 20 2.53 3.36 10.98
CA MET A 20 2.09 2.09 10.40
C MET A 20 3.05 1.56 9.31
N ASP A 21 4.01 0.70 9.67
CA ASP A 21 4.83 -0.02 8.71
C ASP A 21 3.92 -0.98 7.91
N PRO A 22 3.82 -0.85 6.58
CA PRO A 22 3.06 -1.78 5.76
C PRO A 22 3.46 -3.25 5.96
N LYS A 23 4.72 -3.54 6.35
CA LYS A 23 5.16 -4.90 6.69
C LYS A 23 4.34 -5.50 7.84
N HIS A 24 3.89 -4.69 8.81
CA HIS A 24 3.02 -5.17 9.89
C HIS A 24 1.69 -5.70 9.35
N PHE A 25 1.13 -5.12 8.29
CA PHE A 25 -0.08 -5.65 7.66
C PHE A 25 0.14 -7.01 7.01
N LYS A 26 1.26 -7.18 6.29
CA LYS A 26 1.63 -8.46 5.65
C LYS A 26 1.91 -9.53 6.71
N ASN A 27 2.62 -9.17 7.78
CA ASN A 27 2.93 -10.08 8.87
C ASN A 27 1.66 -10.52 9.62
N VAL A 28 0.75 -9.59 9.92
CA VAL A 28 -0.55 -9.92 10.51
C VAL A 28 -1.37 -10.82 9.57
N ALA A 29 -1.37 -10.54 8.26
CA ALA A 29 -2.05 -11.40 7.29
C ALA A 29 -1.52 -12.84 7.32
N ASN A 30 -0.20 -13.02 7.23
CA ASN A 30 0.45 -14.32 7.26
C ASN A 30 0.23 -15.06 8.58
N TYR A 31 0.25 -14.33 9.70
CA TYR A 31 0.00 -14.89 11.03
C TYR A 31 -1.45 -15.37 11.18
N LEU A 32 -2.43 -14.57 10.73
CA LEU A 32 -3.85 -14.95 10.73
C LEU A 32 -4.13 -16.15 9.81
N GLU A 33 -3.39 -16.30 8.71
CA GLU A 33 -3.45 -17.49 7.85
C GLU A 33 -2.99 -18.77 8.59
N GLY A 34 -2.07 -18.65 9.55
CA GLY A 34 -1.51 -19.78 10.32
C GLY A 34 -2.24 -20.13 11.63
N LEU A 35 -3.14 -19.29 12.13
CA LEU A 35 -3.82 -19.51 13.41
C LEU A 35 -5.12 -20.32 13.25
N THR A 36 -5.03 -21.62 13.48
CA THR A 36 -6.17 -22.56 13.49
C THR A 36 -7.03 -22.52 14.76
N THR A 37 -6.76 -21.63 15.73
CA THR A 37 -7.27 -21.73 17.12
C THR A 37 -8.11 -20.56 17.64
N ILE A 38 -8.30 -19.49 16.87
CA ILE A 38 -9.40 -18.55 17.15
C ILE A 38 -10.67 -19.20 16.58
N LYS A 39 -11.81 -19.17 17.29
CA LYS A 39 -13.12 -19.52 16.71
C LYS A 39 -13.56 -18.48 15.65
N CYS A 40 -12.69 -18.14 14.73
CA CYS A 40 -13.02 -17.47 13.47
C CYS A 40 -13.35 -18.59 12.49
N ASN A 41 -14.51 -18.50 11.84
CA ASN A 41 -14.74 -19.39 10.71
C ASN A 41 -13.68 -19.10 9.64
N GLU A 42 -13.29 -20.14 8.89
CA GLU A 42 -12.25 -20.05 7.85
C GLU A 42 -12.48 -18.87 6.91
N GLU A 43 -13.75 -18.60 6.56
CA GLU A 43 -14.13 -17.47 5.71
C GLU A 43 -13.75 -16.10 6.30
N SER A 44 -13.87 -15.89 7.61
CA SER A 44 -13.48 -14.63 8.26
C SER A 44 -11.99 -14.38 8.17
N LEU A 45 -11.17 -15.44 8.28
CA LEU A 45 -9.72 -15.35 8.09
C LEU A 45 -9.41 -14.97 6.64
N LEU A 46 -10.02 -15.64 5.66
CA LEU A 46 -9.82 -15.36 4.24
C LEU A 46 -10.21 -13.91 3.87
N ARG A 47 -11.37 -13.45 4.35
CA ARG A 47 -11.82 -12.05 4.16
C ARG A 47 -10.81 -11.07 4.73
N THR A 48 -10.35 -11.32 5.96
CA THR A 48 -9.36 -10.47 6.62
C THR A 48 -8.06 -10.45 5.84
N SER A 49 -7.55 -11.60 5.38
CA SER A 49 -6.32 -11.70 4.60
C SER A 49 -6.40 -10.89 3.30
N ILE A 50 -7.52 -10.94 2.58
CA ILE A 50 -7.72 -10.12 1.37
C ILE A 50 -7.60 -8.63 1.70
N SER A 51 -8.28 -8.17 2.74
CA SER A 51 -8.23 -6.76 3.13
C SER A 51 -6.82 -6.35 3.54
N ARG A 52 -6.05 -7.21 4.22
CA ARG A 52 -4.65 -6.93 4.56
C ARG A 52 -3.72 -6.90 3.35
N TYR A 53 -3.87 -7.80 2.38
CA TYR A 53 -3.11 -7.75 1.12
C TYR A 53 -3.35 -6.44 0.37
N TYR A 54 -4.62 -6.00 0.28
CA TYR A 54 -4.93 -4.73 -0.36
C TYR A 54 -4.30 -3.55 0.37
N TYR A 55 -4.50 -3.44 1.68
CA TYR A 55 -3.97 -2.31 2.44
C TYR A 55 -2.44 -2.27 2.44
N TYR A 56 -1.77 -3.43 2.48
CA TYR A 56 -0.32 -3.52 2.32
C TYR A 56 0.16 -2.78 1.06
N ILE A 57 -0.35 -3.17 -0.11
CA ILE A 57 0.14 -2.62 -1.37
C ILE A 57 -0.35 -1.18 -1.60
N TYR A 58 -1.57 -0.86 -1.18
CA TYR A 58 -2.10 0.50 -1.23
C TYR A 58 -1.24 1.47 -0.41
N LEU A 59 -0.93 1.13 0.84
CA LEU A 59 -0.12 1.98 1.72
C LEU A 59 1.32 2.11 1.20
N LYS A 60 1.89 1.03 0.66
CA LYS A 60 3.23 1.05 0.05
C LYS A 60 3.30 2.03 -1.12
N ILE A 61 2.32 1.99 -2.02
CA ILE A 61 2.25 2.91 -3.17
C ILE A 61 1.91 4.34 -2.73
N ARG A 62 1.00 4.53 -1.76
CA ARG A 62 0.72 5.85 -1.16
C ARG A 62 2.00 6.47 -0.60
N LYS A 63 2.76 5.70 0.19
CA LYS A 63 4.04 6.16 0.76
C LYS A 63 5.05 6.52 -0.32
N LEU A 64 5.16 5.70 -1.37
CA LEU A 64 6.02 6.00 -2.53
C LEU A 64 5.65 7.34 -3.16
N VAL A 65 4.35 7.55 -3.47
CA VAL A 65 3.87 8.78 -4.09
C VAL A 65 4.17 9.99 -3.21
N LEU A 66 3.85 9.92 -1.91
CA LEU A 66 4.09 11.02 -0.96
C LEU A 66 5.57 11.28 -0.68
N SER A 67 6.44 10.29 -0.87
CA SER A 67 7.90 10.50 -0.77
C SER A 67 8.50 11.26 -1.96
N ILE A 68 7.78 11.31 -3.09
CA ILE A 68 8.22 11.97 -4.33
C ILE A 68 7.48 13.29 -4.52
N ASP A 69 6.17 13.30 -4.32
CA ASP A 69 5.32 14.48 -4.47
C ASP A 69 4.97 15.08 -3.11
N THR A 70 5.79 16.04 -2.69
CA THR A 70 5.64 16.75 -1.41
C THR A 70 4.87 18.06 -1.56
N ARG A 71 4.13 18.26 -2.66
CA ARG A 71 3.34 19.48 -2.87
C ARG A 71 2.12 19.47 -1.94
N ASP A 72 1.79 20.64 -1.41
CA ASP A 72 0.68 20.82 -0.46
C ASP A 72 -0.65 20.27 -1.00
N GLY A 73 -1.47 19.75 -0.09
CA GLY A 73 -2.82 19.24 -0.38
C GLY A 73 -2.89 17.84 -0.96
N LEU A 74 -1.78 17.25 -1.43
CA LEU A 74 -1.80 15.86 -1.89
C LEU A 74 -1.98 14.87 -0.73
N GLU A 75 -1.28 15.10 0.39
CA GLU A 75 -1.38 14.24 1.57
C GLU A 75 -2.81 14.21 2.14
N ASP A 76 -3.45 15.38 2.24
CA ASP A 76 -4.84 15.50 2.70
C ASP A 76 -5.79 14.71 1.80
N LYS A 77 -5.71 14.92 0.48
CA LYS A 77 -6.50 14.16 -0.52
C LYS A 77 -6.27 12.65 -0.44
N LEU A 78 -5.06 12.23 -0.10
CA LEU A 78 -4.71 10.82 0.09
C LEU A 78 -5.00 10.29 1.49
N SER A 79 -5.66 11.08 2.35
CA SER A 79 -6.09 10.70 3.70
C SER A 79 -7.61 10.68 3.87
N GLU A 80 -8.36 11.22 2.90
CA GLU A 80 -9.83 11.26 2.90
C GLU A 80 -10.50 9.94 2.44
N GLY A 81 -11.82 9.84 2.62
CA GLY A 81 -12.62 8.68 2.19
C GLY A 81 -12.53 8.34 0.69
N GLY A 82 -12.11 9.30 -0.16
CA GLY A 82 -11.87 9.13 -1.59
C GLY A 82 -10.45 8.69 -1.98
N ALA A 83 -9.53 8.57 -1.01
CA ALA A 83 -8.09 8.43 -1.24
C ALA A 83 -7.71 7.26 -2.15
N HIS A 84 -8.41 6.12 -2.05
CA HIS A 84 -8.16 4.96 -2.92
C HIS A 84 -8.36 5.30 -4.40
N THR A 85 -9.41 6.06 -4.72
CA THR A 85 -9.72 6.47 -6.10
C THR A 85 -8.79 7.59 -6.56
N ILE A 86 -8.49 8.53 -5.68
CA ILE A 86 -7.55 9.63 -5.95
C ILE A 86 -6.17 9.08 -6.28
N LEU A 87 -5.64 8.13 -5.49
CA LEU A 87 -4.34 7.52 -5.76
C LEU A 87 -4.30 6.82 -7.13
N ARG A 88 -5.36 6.09 -7.50
CA ARG A 88 -5.44 5.45 -8.83
C ARG A 88 -5.47 6.48 -9.95
N LYS A 89 -6.25 7.56 -9.81
CA LYS A 89 -6.29 8.66 -10.79
C LYS A 89 -4.94 9.35 -10.92
N TYR A 90 -4.26 9.60 -9.80
CA TYR A 90 -2.92 10.18 -9.78
C TYR A 90 -1.94 9.33 -10.59
N ILE A 91 -1.85 8.03 -10.30
CA ILE A 91 -0.95 7.11 -11.00
C ILE A 91 -1.33 7.02 -12.48
N LYS A 92 -2.63 6.94 -12.80
CA LYS A 92 -3.08 6.91 -14.21
C LYS A 92 -2.60 8.14 -14.96
N LYS A 93 -2.84 9.34 -14.43
CA LYS A 93 -2.38 10.60 -15.04
C LYS A 93 -0.86 10.64 -15.20
N ALA A 94 -0.12 10.14 -14.21
CA ALA A 94 1.33 10.05 -14.30
C ALA A 94 1.77 9.13 -15.46
N MET A 95 1.17 7.94 -15.59
CA MET A 95 1.48 7.00 -16.66
C MET A 95 1.10 7.54 -18.04
N ASP A 96 -0.08 8.14 -18.17
CA ASP A 96 -0.52 8.82 -19.41
C ASP A 96 0.49 9.92 -19.81
N THR A 97 1.04 10.64 -18.82
CA THR A 97 2.02 11.72 -19.04
C THR A 97 3.39 11.20 -19.47
N ILE A 98 3.80 10.03 -18.96
CA ILE A 98 5.04 9.34 -19.35
C ILE A 98 4.91 8.80 -20.77
N GLU A 99 3.81 8.14 -21.09
CA GLU A 99 3.51 7.60 -22.42
C GLU A 99 3.45 8.71 -23.48
N ALA A 100 2.73 9.81 -23.19
CA ALA A 100 2.63 10.95 -24.10
C ALA A 100 4.00 11.62 -24.39
N ARG A 101 5.00 11.39 -23.56
CA ARG A 101 6.38 11.87 -23.75
C ARG A 101 7.29 10.86 -24.46
N GLY A 102 6.76 9.70 -24.86
CA GLY A 102 7.52 8.68 -25.57
C GLY A 102 8.50 7.91 -24.69
N PHE A 103 8.35 7.94 -23.38
CA PHE A 103 9.14 7.11 -22.49
C PHE A 103 8.63 5.67 -22.52
N THR A 104 9.55 4.71 -22.64
CA THR A 104 9.23 3.29 -22.61
C THR A 104 8.71 2.87 -21.24
N LEU A 105 7.52 2.28 -21.23
CA LEU A 105 6.90 1.62 -20.08
C LEU A 105 6.95 0.11 -20.32
N ARG A 106 7.54 -0.65 -19.39
CA ARG A 106 7.49 -2.12 -19.42
C ARG A 106 6.14 -2.57 -18.87
N LYS A 107 5.87 -2.31 -17.58
CA LYS A 107 4.65 -2.76 -16.91
C LYS A 107 3.97 -1.67 -16.06
N ALA A 108 4.64 -0.55 -15.74
CA ALA A 108 4.08 0.46 -14.84
C ALA A 108 2.77 1.11 -15.33
N HIS A 109 2.52 1.12 -16.65
CA HIS A 109 1.22 1.55 -17.21
C HIS A 109 0.02 0.73 -16.67
N ARG A 110 0.26 -0.50 -16.18
CA ARG A 110 -0.77 -1.41 -15.66
C ARG A 110 -1.10 -1.17 -14.18
N THR A 111 -0.28 -0.41 -13.46
CA THR A 111 -0.45 -0.15 -12.01
C THR A 111 -1.87 0.32 -11.65
N PRO A 112 -2.51 1.27 -12.37
CA PRO A 112 -3.88 1.68 -12.04
C PRO A 112 -4.90 0.53 -12.09
N SER A 113 -4.77 -0.35 -13.10
CA SER A 113 -5.65 -1.50 -13.29
C SER A 113 -5.45 -2.56 -12.20
N PHE A 114 -4.20 -2.89 -11.86
CA PHE A 114 -3.92 -3.82 -10.78
C PHE A 114 -4.41 -3.29 -9.42
N LEU A 115 -4.23 -2.00 -9.14
CA LEU A 115 -4.77 -1.37 -7.93
C LEU A 115 -6.29 -1.40 -7.88
N GLU A 116 -6.96 -1.18 -9.01
CA GLU A 116 -8.43 -1.27 -9.10
C GLU A 116 -8.93 -2.70 -8.86
N ASN A 117 -8.26 -3.68 -9.44
CA ASN A 117 -8.59 -5.09 -9.26
C ASN A 117 -8.38 -5.53 -7.81
N ALA A 118 -7.25 -5.17 -7.18
CA ALA A 118 -6.99 -5.45 -5.78
C ALA A 118 -8.03 -4.76 -4.85
N HIS A 119 -8.39 -3.50 -5.15
CA HIS A 119 -9.42 -2.80 -4.40
C HIS A 119 -10.81 -3.44 -4.56
N THR A 120 -11.10 -3.98 -5.75
CA THR A 120 -12.36 -4.69 -6.02
C THR A 120 -12.46 -5.98 -5.22
N GLU A 121 -11.39 -6.77 -5.15
CA GLU A 121 -11.36 -7.97 -4.29
C GLU A 121 -11.50 -7.61 -2.81
N ARG A 122 -10.86 -6.53 -2.35
CA ARG A 122 -11.07 -6.01 -0.99
C ARG A 122 -12.52 -5.60 -0.71
N LYS A 123 -13.15 -4.86 -1.62
CA LYS A 123 -14.57 -4.48 -1.46
C LYS A 123 -15.49 -5.71 -1.46
N ARG A 124 -15.16 -6.73 -2.26
CA ARG A 124 -15.87 -8.02 -2.26
C ARG A 124 -15.74 -8.67 -0.87
N ALA A 125 -14.53 -8.77 -0.34
CA ALA A 125 -14.28 -9.36 0.98
C ALA A 125 -14.97 -8.60 2.14
N ASP A 126 -14.92 -7.27 2.14
CA ASP A 126 -15.45 -6.46 3.25
C ASP A 126 -16.96 -6.26 3.19
N TYR A 127 -17.55 -6.09 2.00
CA TYR A 127 -18.92 -5.58 1.87
C TYR A 127 -19.92 -6.57 1.25
N ARG A 128 -19.46 -7.63 0.57
CA ARG A 128 -20.37 -8.63 -0.01
C ARG A 128 -20.58 -9.81 0.95
N LEU A 129 -21.50 -9.60 1.89
CA LEU A 129 -21.80 -10.57 2.97
C LEU A 129 -22.52 -11.84 2.48
N LYS A 130 -23.16 -11.80 1.30
CA LYS A 130 -23.87 -12.95 0.71
C LYS A 130 -22.97 -13.85 -0.16
N GLU A 131 -21.76 -13.40 -0.46
CA GLU A 131 -20.83 -14.11 -1.35
C GLU A 131 -19.85 -14.92 -0.50
N LYS A 132 -19.76 -16.24 -0.69
CA LYS A 132 -18.80 -17.07 0.04
C LYS A 132 -17.38 -16.79 -0.43
N ILE A 133 -16.53 -16.29 0.46
CA ILE A 133 -15.10 -16.12 0.18
C ILE A 133 -14.36 -17.45 0.34
N THR A 134 -13.42 -17.69 -0.57
CA THR A 134 -12.64 -18.94 -0.65
C THR A 134 -11.17 -18.63 -0.89
N ILE A 135 -10.30 -19.62 -0.73
CA ILE A 135 -8.85 -19.48 -0.95
C ILE A 135 -8.50 -18.92 -2.33
N LYS A 136 -9.29 -19.22 -3.37
CA LYS A 136 -9.11 -18.66 -4.73
C LYS A 136 -9.16 -17.14 -4.77
N HIS A 137 -9.91 -16.51 -3.88
CA HIS A 137 -9.96 -15.04 -3.78
C HIS A 137 -8.68 -14.48 -3.15
N VAL A 138 -8.12 -15.20 -2.18
CA VAL A 138 -6.82 -14.86 -1.58
C VAL A 138 -5.71 -15.00 -2.61
N GLU A 139 -5.67 -16.09 -3.36
CA GLU A 139 -4.71 -16.31 -4.46
C GLU A 139 -4.82 -15.20 -5.51
N LYS A 140 -6.04 -14.80 -5.86
CA LYS A 140 -6.29 -13.74 -6.83
C LYS A 140 -5.72 -12.39 -6.38
N ILE A 141 -5.97 -11.99 -5.13
CA ILE A 141 -5.39 -10.73 -4.64
C ILE A 141 -3.89 -10.82 -4.42
N LYS A 142 -3.36 -11.98 -3.99
CA LYS A 142 -1.90 -12.24 -3.94
C LYS A 142 -1.27 -11.97 -5.31
N GLY A 143 -1.84 -12.52 -6.39
CA GLY A 143 -1.35 -12.27 -7.74
C GLY A 143 -1.36 -10.79 -8.16
N PHE A 144 -2.40 -10.02 -7.78
CA PHE A 144 -2.39 -8.57 -8.03
C PHE A 144 -1.36 -7.82 -7.19
N VAL A 145 -1.16 -8.25 -5.93
CA VAL A 145 -0.11 -7.67 -5.07
C VAL A 145 1.26 -7.96 -5.66
N ASP A 146 1.54 -9.19 -6.09
CA ASP A 146 2.82 -9.59 -6.67
C ASP A 146 3.13 -8.78 -7.94
N GLU A 147 2.17 -8.66 -8.86
CA GLU A 147 2.33 -7.80 -10.05
C GLU A 147 2.54 -6.32 -9.69
N LEU A 148 1.92 -5.83 -8.61
CA LEU A 148 2.15 -4.48 -8.13
C LEU A 148 3.53 -4.32 -7.50
N GLU A 149 4.02 -5.30 -6.76
CA GLU A 149 5.37 -5.29 -6.17
C GLU A 149 6.45 -5.27 -7.27
N GLU A 150 6.27 -6.06 -8.33
CA GLU A 150 7.20 -6.12 -9.48
C GLU A 150 7.34 -4.78 -10.20
N VAL A 151 6.31 -3.94 -10.21
CA VAL A 151 6.32 -2.65 -10.94
C VAL A 151 6.68 -1.45 -10.08
N LEU A 152 6.92 -1.62 -8.78
CA LEU A 152 7.17 -0.49 -7.87
C LEU A 152 8.40 0.32 -8.24
N GLU A 153 9.49 -0.34 -8.61
CA GLU A 153 10.74 0.31 -9.01
C GLU A 153 10.54 1.13 -10.30
N GLU A 154 9.90 0.55 -11.30
CA GLU A 154 9.59 1.25 -12.56
C GLU A 154 8.63 2.43 -12.33
N LEU A 155 7.63 2.26 -11.47
CA LEU A 155 6.71 3.33 -11.07
C LEU A 155 7.47 4.47 -10.39
N GLN A 156 8.38 4.16 -9.47
CA GLN A 156 9.22 5.12 -8.77
C GLN A 156 10.08 5.92 -9.76
N ASP A 157 10.76 5.24 -10.69
CA ASP A 157 11.56 5.88 -11.74
C ASP A 157 10.74 6.83 -12.61
N CYS A 158 9.54 6.41 -12.99
CA CYS A 158 8.61 7.24 -13.76
C CYS A 158 8.21 8.49 -12.98
N LEU A 159 7.86 8.36 -11.70
CA LEU A 159 7.48 9.49 -10.87
C LEU A 159 8.65 10.46 -10.66
N PHE A 160 9.87 9.96 -10.42
CA PHE A 160 11.07 10.81 -10.35
C PHE A 160 11.34 11.57 -11.65
N LYS A 161 11.19 10.91 -12.81
CA LYS A 161 11.31 11.58 -14.12
C LYS A 161 10.30 12.71 -14.25
N LEU A 162 9.03 12.47 -13.89
CA LEU A 162 8.00 13.50 -13.91
C LEU A 162 8.30 14.65 -12.95
N GLN A 163 8.80 14.35 -11.75
CA GLN A 163 9.21 15.34 -10.76
C GLN A 163 10.31 16.24 -11.33
N GLY A 164 11.38 15.66 -11.89
CA GLY A 164 12.49 16.40 -12.50
C GLY A 164 12.08 17.27 -13.69
N MET A 165 10.98 16.92 -14.36
CA MET A 165 10.40 17.72 -15.44
C MET A 165 9.36 18.76 -14.97
N ASN A 166 9.02 18.77 -13.67
CA ASN A 166 7.87 19.50 -13.12
C ASN A 166 6.55 19.15 -13.83
N ARG A 167 6.31 17.85 -14.02
CA ARG A 167 5.16 17.29 -14.76
C ARG A 167 4.41 16.20 -13.98
N LEU A 168 4.56 16.17 -12.66
CA LEU A 168 3.71 15.36 -11.80
C LEU A 168 2.24 15.80 -11.97
N PRO A 169 1.26 14.89 -11.81
CA PRO A 169 -0.16 15.22 -11.94
C PRO A 169 -0.56 16.44 -11.11
N ASN A 170 -1.42 17.31 -11.65
CA ASN A 170 -1.93 18.46 -10.91
C ASN A 170 -2.87 18.00 -9.78
N VAL A 171 -2.52 18.31 -8.54
CA VAL A 171 -3.25 17.96 -7.30
C VAL A 171 -4.71 18.44 -7.32
N ASP A 172 -4.97 19.64 -7.83
CA ASP A 172 -6.32 20.23 -7.88
C ASP A 172 -7.25 19.51 -8.86
N SER A 173 -6.66 18.79 -9.82
CA SER A 173 -7.41 18.07 -10.85
C SER A 173 -7.77 16.62 -10.48
N LEU A 174 -7.35 16.14 -9.30
CA LEU A 174 -7.51 14.75 -8.86
C LEU A 174 -8.91 14.44 -8.30
#